data_AF-A0A1L3ZS53-F1
#
_entry.id   AF-A0A1L3ZS53-F1
#
_cell.length_a   1.000
_cell.length_b   1.000
_cell.length_c   1.000
_cell.angle_alpha   90.00
_cell.angle_beta   90.00
_cell.angle_gamma   90.00
#
_symmetry.space_group_name_H-M   'P 1'
#
loop_
_entity.id
_entity.type
_entity.pdbx_description
1 polymer ?
#
loop_
_entity_poly.entity_id
_entity_poly.type
_entity_poly.pdbx_seq_one_letter_code
_entity_poly.pdbx_strand_id
1 'polypeptide(L)'
;MQDINLIDVETKVRLDDDRAIFKRSQEIDSGFLSNLSDMKTESSSEFHRTGDFHKVASIPTVVVEKWFAQGFNIYDPNVKLEDIMKRIHKEDMEHFIATGKRLF
;
A
#
# COMPACT_ATOMS: atom_id res chain seq x y z
N MET A 1 -16.65 15.51 4.20
CA MET A 1 -16.54 14.06 3.96
C MET A 1 -15.81 13.91 2.65
N GLN A 2 -14.54 13.48 2.64
CA GLN A 2 -13.81 13.22 1.41
C GLN A 2 -14.19 11.81 0.94
N ASP A 3 -14.91 11.72 -0.17
CA ASP A 3 -15.20 10.44 -0.81
C ASP A 3 -13.92 9.93 -1.44
N ILE A 4 -13.31 8.90 -0.84
CA ILE A 4 -12.16 8.22 -1.41
C ILE A 4 -12.72 7.31 -2.50
N ASN A 5 -12.61 7.74 -3.76
CA ASN A 5 -13.00 6.92 -4.90
C ASN A 5 -11.96 5.81 -5.08
N LEU A 6 -12.23 4.63 -4.53
CA LEU A 6 -11.38 3.45 -4.75
C LEU A 6 -11.63 2.93 -6.16
N ILE A 7 -10.69 3.23 -7.05
CA ILE A 7 -10.70 2.71 -8.42
C ILE A 7 -10.32 1.22 -8.36
N ASP A 8 -11.20 0.36 -8.89
CA ASP A 8 -10.99 -1.08 -8.92
C ASP A 8 -9.80 -1.47 -9.83
N VAL A 9 -9.24 -2.66 -9.62
CA VAL A 9 -8.10 -3.15 -10.41
C VAL A 9 -8.58 -3.62 -11.79
N GLU A 10 -8.10 -2.98 -12.85
CA GLU A 10 -8.34 -3.44 -14.21
C GLU A 10 -7.43 -4.64 -14.50
N THR A 11 -8.04 -5.78 -14.87
CA THR A 11 -7.31 -6.99 -15.29
C THR A 11 -7.49 -7.22 -16.79
N LYS A 12 -6.38 -7.23 -17.51
CA LYS A 12 -6.30 -7.58 -18.94
C LYS A 12 -5.61 -8.93 -19.09
N VAL A 13 -6.27 -9.86 -19.77
CA VAL A 13 -5.71 -11.18 -20.10
C VAL A 13 -5.34 -11.19 -21.58
N ARG A 14 -4.10 -11.56 -21.88
CA ARG A 14 -3.66 -11.86 -23.24
C ARG A 14 -3.27 -13.33 -23.33
N LEU A 15 -3.80 -14.02 -24.32
CA LEU A 15 -3.42 -15.39 -24.65
C LEU A 15 -2.37 -15.31 -25.76
N ASP A 16 -1.20 -15.88 -25.50
CA ASP A 16 -0.07 -15.95 -26.43
C ASP A 16 0.37 -17.41 -26.52
N ASP A 17 0.08 -18.05 -27.66
CA ASP A 17 0.15 -19.51 -27.87
C ASP A 17 -0.46 -20.31 -26.70
N ASP A 18 0.38 -20.95 -25.89
CA ASP A 18 0.01 -21.77 -24.72
C ASP A 18 0.13 -21.03 -23.37
N ARG A 19 0.29 -19.70 -23.38
CA ARG A 19 0.51 -18.89 -22.17
C ARG A 19 -0.57 -17.84 -21.99
N ALA A 20 -1.09 -17.75 -20.76
CA ALA A 20 -1.94 -16.65 -20.33
C ALA A 20 -1.09 -15.58 -19.62
N ILE A 21 -1.02 -14.39 -20.20
CA ILE A 21 -0.37 -13.22 -19.62
C ILE A 21 -1.43 -12.34 -18.96
N PHE A 22 -1.35 -12.22 -17.63
CA PHE A 22 -2.22 -11.36 -16.84
C PHE A 22 -1.51 -10.02 -16.61
N LYS A 23 -2.12 -8.94 -17.07
CA LYS A 23 -1.72 -7.56 -16.75
C LYS A 23 -2.77 -6.95 -15.85
N ARG A 24 -2.35 -6.49 -14.69
CA ARG A 24 -3.20 -5.78 -13.72
C ARG A 24 -2.73 -4.35 -13.59
N SER A 25 -3.66 -3.41 -13.68
CA SER A 25 -3.39 -1.98 -13.56
C SER A 25 -4.44 -1.34 -12.66
N GLN A 26 -3.99 -0.42 -11.82
CA GLN A 26 -4.87 0.40 -10.99
C GLN A 26 -4.46 1.85 -11.17
N GLU A 27 -5.43 2.71 -11.42
CA GLU A 27 -5.22 4.14 -11.38
C GLU A 27 -5.30 4.60 -9.92
N ILE A 28 -4.27 5.33 -9.48
CA ILE A 28 -4.20 5.86 -8.12
C ILE A 28 -4.37 7.36 -8.24
N ASP A 29 -5.46 7.88 -7.67
CA ASP A 29 -5.70 9.31 -7.68
C ASP A 29 -4.62 10.08 -6.90
N SER A 30 -4.31 11.27 -7.36
CA SER A 30 -3.38 12.20 -6.69
C SER A 30 -3.82 12.58 -5.28
N GLY A 31 -5.12 12.65 -5.01
CA GLY A 31 -5.68 12.91 -3.69
C GLY A 31 -5.39 11.80 -2.69
N PHE A 32 -5.27 10.55 -3.16
CA PHE A 32 -4.90 9.42 -2.29
C PHE A 32 -3.48 9.60 -1.75
N LEU A 33 -2.51 9.87 -2.62
CA LEU A 33 -1.12 10.07 -2.22
C LEU A 33 -0.95 11.33 -1.36
N SER A 34 -1.67 12.40 -1.69
CA SER A 34 -1.66 13.64 -0.90
C SER A 34 -2.17 13.39 0.51
N ASN A 35 -3.30 12.68 0.65
CA ASN A 35 -3.85 12.31 1.96
C ASN A 35 -2.85 11.47 2.78
N LEU A 36 -2.17 10.50 2.18
CA LEU A 36 -1.14 9.73 2.90
C LEU A 36 0.04 10.60 3.37
N SER A 37 0.46 11.56 2.55
CA SER A 37 1.49 12.53 2.92
C SER A 37 1.04 13.43 4.08
N ASP A 38 -0.21 13.88 4.06
CA ASP A 38 -0.80 14.69 5.13
C ASP A 38 -0.87 13.88 6.43
N MET A 39 -1.39 12.65 6.39
CA MET A 39 -1.42 11.73 7.54
C MET A 39 -0.01 11.45 8.09
N LYS A 40 0.98 11.29 7.20
CA LYS A 40 2.39 11.10 7.59
C LYS A 40 2.90 12.30 8.37
N THR A 41 2.63 13.51 7.87
CA THR A 41 3.02 14.76 8.50
C THR A 41 2.34 14.96 9.85
N GLU A 42 1.02 14.76 9.91
CA GLU A 42 0.23 14.85 11.14
C GLU A 42 0.76 13.87 12.21
N SER A 43 1.00 12.62 11.83
CA SER A 43 1.52 11.60 12.75
C SER A 43 2.91 11.90 13.28
N SER A 44 3.70 12.73 12.58
CA SER A 44 5.05 13.10 13.01
C SER A 44 5.05 14.18 14.09
N SER A 45 3.92 14.88 14.27
CA SER A 45 3.81 15.93 15.28
C SER A 45 3.58 15.33 16.68
N GLU A 46 4.35 15.79 17.67
CA GLU A 46 4.25 15.33 19.07
C GLU A 46 2.89 15.61 19.70
N PHE A 47 2.13 16.55 19.14
CA PHE A 47 0.82 16.96 19.63
C PHE A 47 -0.31 16.02 19.23
N HIS A 48 -0.12 15.19 18.19
CA HIS A 48 -1.12 14.22 17.77
C HIS A 48 -0.85 12.87 18.42
N ARG A 49 -1.56 12.64 19.55
CA ARG A 49 -1.64 11.31 20.16
C ARG A 49 -2.41 10.41 19.21
N THR A 50 -1.67 9.53 18.54
CA THR A 50 -2.21 8.31 17.96
C THR A 50 -3.06 7.63 19.03
N GLY A 51 -4.37 7.50 18.79
CA GLY A 51 -5.27 6.78 19.70
C GLY A 51 -4.96 5.28 19.71
N ASP A 52 -5.97 4.44 20.00
CA ASP A 52 -5.76 2.98 20.08
C ASP A 52 -5.33 2.34 18.74
N PHE A 53 -5.59 3.00 17.62
CA PHE A 53 -5.24 2.53 16.29
C PHE A 53 -4.40 3.56 15.53
N HIS A 54 -3.33 3.09 14.90
CA HIS A 54 -2.44 3.90 14.07
C HIS A 54 -2.42 3.40 12.64
N LYS A 55 -2.66 4.28 11.67
CA LYS A 55 -2.49 3.92 10.27
C LYS A 55 -1.01 4.06 9.90
N VAL A 56 -0.37 2.94 9.59
CA VAL A 56 1.07 2.91 9.27
C VAL A 56 1.31 3.05 7.77
N ALA A 57 0.51 2.37 6.96
CA ALA A 57 0.60 2.40 5.51
C ALA A 57 -0.78 2.13 4.89
N SER A 58 -0.94 2.54 3.63
CA SER A 58 -2.11 2.22 2.82
C SER A 58 -1.63 1.73 1.45
N ILE A 59 -1.62 0.41 1.27
CA ILE A 59 -1.04 -0.22 0.08
C ILE A 59 -2.16 -0.51 -0.92
N PRO A 60 -2.03 -0.11 -2.20
CA PRO A 60 -3.01 -0.42 -3.23
C PRO A 60 -3.13 -1.93 -3.48
N THR A 61 -4.34 -2.40 -3.81
CA THR A 61 -4.63 -3.83 -4.03
C THR A 61 -3.73 -4.45 -5.09
N VAL A 62 -3.43 -3.74 -6.18
CA VAL A 62 -2.55 -4.25 -7.24
C VAL A 62 -1.14 -4.60 -6.75
N VAL A 63 -0.64 -3.89 -5.73
CA VAL A 63 0.65 -4.15 -5.11
C VAL A 63 0.57 -5.38 -4.21
N VAL A 64 -0.48 -5.49 -3.40
CA VAL A 64 -0.73 -6.65 -2.55
C VAL A 64 -0.81 -7.92 -3.39
N GLU A 65 -1.53 -7.87 -4.51
CA GLU A 65 -1.67 -9.00 -5.41
C GLU A 65 -0.37 -9.36 -6.15
N LYS A 66 0.48 -8.37 -6.46
CA LYS A 66 1.84 -8.60 -6.97
C LYS A 66 2.66 -9.34 -5.93
N TRP A 67 2.58 -8.95 -4.66
CA TRP A 67 3.31 -9.62 -3.58
C TRP A 67 2.81 -11.05 -3.33
N PHE A 68 1.51 -11.30 -3.43
CA PHE A 68 0.95 -12.66 -3.37
C PHE A 68 1.51 -13.55 -4.47
N ALA A 69 1.59 -13.05 -5.71
CA ALA A 69 2.20 -13.77 -6.82
C ALA A 69 3.70 -14.05 -6.61
N GLN A 70 4.37 -13.25 -5.77
CA GLN A 70 5.77 -13.41 -5.37
C GLN A 70 5.93 -14.22 -4.07
N GLY A 71 4.86 -14.80 -3.53
CA GLY A 71 4.89 -15.64 -2.32
C GLY A 71 4.93 -14.87 -1.00
N PHE A 72 4.56 -13.59 -0.96
CA PHE A 72 4.50 -12.80 0.27
C PHE A 72 3.09 -12.37 0.59
N ASN A 73 2.52 -13.01 1.62
CA ASN A 73 1.16 -12.75 2.06
C ASN A 73 1.13 -11.80 3.25
N ILE A 74 0.68 -10.55 3.05
CA ILE A 74 0.53 -9.56 4.12
C ILE A 74 -0.51 -9.92 5.19
N TYR A 75 -1.42 -10.86 4.89
CA TYR A 75 -2.44 -11.33 5.84
C TYR A 75 -1.99 -12.58 6.61
N ASP A 76 -0.77 -13.08 6.36
CA ASP A 76 -0.20 -14.17 7.16
C ASP A 76 0.10 -13.65 8.58
N PRO A 77 -0.38 -14.32 9.64
CA PRO A 77 -0.13 -13.88 11.02
C PRO A 77 1.36 -13.86 11.41
N ASN A 78 2.22 -14.54 10.66
CA ASN A 78 3.66 -14.55 10.87
C ASN A 78 4.36 -13.35 10.23
N VAL A 79 3.72 -12.66 9.28
CA VAL A 79 4.28 -11.47 8.64
C VAL A 79 4.14 -10.28 9.59
N LYS A 80 5.28 -9.70 9.98
CA LYS A 80 5.29 -8.55 10.87
C LYS A 80 5.21 -7.26 10.06
N LEU A 81 4.79 -6.20 10.76
CA LEU A 81 4.79 -4.85 10.20
C LEU A 81 6.17 -4.44 9.66
N GLU A 82 7.24 -4.83 10.34
CA GLU A 82 8.63 -4.62 9.89
C GLU A 82 8.91 -5.23 8.51
N ASP A 83 8.39 -6.42 8.22
CA ASP A 83 8.61 -7.12 6.95
C ASP A 83 7.91 -6.39 5.80
N ILE A 84 6.70 -5.90 6.07
CA ILE A 84 5.93 -5.05 5.14
C ILE A 84 6.70 -3.76 4.87
N MET A 85 7.18 -3.07 5.92
CA MET A 85 7.93 -1.82 5.78
C MET A 85 9.24 -2.02 5.02
N LYS A 86 10.02 -3.06 5.33
CA LYS A 86 11.26 -3.39 4.60
C LYS A 86 10.98 -3.61 3.11
N ARG A 87 9.87 -4.27 2.78
CA ARG A 87 9.49 -4.50 1.38
C ARG A 87 9.09 -3.22 0.67
N ILE A 88 8.34 -2.34 1.33
CA ILE A 88 8.00 -1.01 0.80
C ILE A 88 9.27 -0.23 0.45
N HIS A 89 10.27 -0.23 1.34
CA HIS A 89 11.54 0.48 1.10
C HIS A 89 12.35 -0.19 -0.02
N LYS A 90 12.37 -1.53 -0.07
CA LYS A 90 13.08 -2.28 -1.11
C LYS A 90 12.53 -2.05 -2.53
N GLU A 91 11.25 -1.72 -2.64
CA GLU A 91 10.59 -1.48 -3.92
C GLU A 91 10.33 0.02 -4.21
N ASP A 92 10.99 0.93 -3.48
CA ASP A 92 10.88 2.39 -3.63
C ASP A 92 9.42 2.92 -3.51
N MET A 93 8.61 2.29 -2.67
CA MET A 93 7.18 2.53 -2.52
C MET A 93 6.82 3.40 -1.30
N GLU A 94 7.76 4.22 -0.82
CA GLU A 94 7.62 4.98 0.43
C GLU A 94 6.43 5.95 0.47
N HIS A 95 5.92 6.35 -0.70
CA HIS A 95 4.73 7.19 -0.84
C HIS A 95 3.45 6.54 -0.28
N PHE A 96 3.43 5.23 -0.07
CA PHE A 96 2.30 4.53 0.55
C PHE A 96 2.35 4.49 2.08
N ILE A 97 3.42 5.01 2.69
CA ILE A 97 3.59 5.09 4.14
C ILE A 97 2.79 6.29 4.67
N ALA A 98 1.89 6.03 5.63
CA ALA A 98 1.02 7.02 6.25
C ALA A 98 1.56 7.51 7.60
N THR A 99 2.78 7.11 7.99
CA THR A 99 3.39 7.56 9.25
C THR A 99 4.84 7.97 9.13
N GLY A 100 5.18 9.08 9.79
CA GLY A 100 6.57 9.52 9.94
C GLY A 100 7.17 9.17 11.30
N LYS A 101 6.42 8.46 12.17
CA LYS A 101 6.99 7.90 13.40
C LYS A 101 7.97 6.79 13.05
N ARG A 102 9.16 6.82 13.64
CA ARG A 102 10.10 5.72 13.53
C ARG A 102 9.52 4.53 14.30
N LEU A 103 9.07 3.52 13.57
CA LEU A 103 8.38 2.38 14.20
C LEU A 103 9.32 1.32 14.76
N PHE A 104 10.60 1.29 14.39
CA PHE A 104 11.61 0.36 14.89
C PHE A 104 12.98 1.04 14.78
#